data_AF-A0A8H2ZIF5-F1
#
_entry.id   AF-A0A8H2ZIF5-F1
#
_cell.length_a   1.000
_cell.length_b   1.000
_cell.length_c   1.000
_cell.angle_alpha   90.00
_cell.angle_beta   90.00
_cell.angle_gamma   90.00
#
_symmetry.space_group_name_H-M   'P 1'
#
loop_
_entity.id
_entity.type
_entity.pdbx_description
1 polymer ?
#
loop_
_entity_poly.entity_id
_entity_poly.type
_entity_poly.pdbx_seq_one_letter_code
_entity_poly.pdbx_strand_id
1 'polypeptide(L)'
;MQLHYSLSALVLTIAMLIIDVDSFMFNFNQQQQQQQQRPKLEPYEDRVLDNECKNYLCPVTLECVLSKSDCPCPFPKSQLKCILPNEETMCISKPATHDQKINKIYDDPVEGPKAHIKGMRDCGWVLDTYAGK
;
A
#
# COMPACT_ATOMS: atom_id res chain seq x y z
N MET A 1 37.23 -42.99 -56.10
CA MET A 1 37.08 -42.97 -54.62
C MET A 1 37.54 -41.65 -54.00
N GLN A 2 38.77 -41.17 -54.24
CA GLN A 2 39.30 -39.95 -53.59
C GLN A 2 38.49 -38.66 -53.86
N LEU A 3 37.94 -38.47 -55.07
CA LEU A 3 37.16 -37.26 -55.42
C LEU A 3 35.80 -37.17 -54.70
N HIS A 4 35.20 -38.30 -54.35
CA HIS A 4 33.95 -38.34 -53.58
C HIS A 4 34.19 -38.06 -52.08
N TYR A 5 35.34 -38.49 -51.55
CA TYR A 5 35.76 -38.17 -50.18
C TYR A 5 36.11 -36.69 -50.02
N SER A 6 36.72 -36.06 -51.03
CA SER A 6 37.00 -34.63 -51.01
C SER A 6 35.74 -33.77 -51.13
N LEU A 7 34.75 -34.17 -51.95
CA LEU A 7 33.47 -33.45 -52.06
C LEU A 7 32.64 -33.56 -50.77
N SER A 8 32.59 -34.75 -50.17
CA SER A 8 31.87 -34.97 -48.90
C SER A 8 32.53 -34.27 -47.73
N ALA A 9 33.87 -34.25 -47.66
CA ALA A 9 34.61 -33.49 -46.64
C ALA A 9 34.39 -31.97 -46.78
N LEU A 10 34.31 -31.44 -48.01
CA LEU A 10 34.03 -30.03 -48.28
C LEU A 10 32.60 -29.63 -47.89
N VAL A 11 31.61 -30.50 -48.16
CA VAL A 11 30.21 -30.26 -47.77
C VAL A 11 30.06 -30.32 -46.25
N LEU A 12 30.77 -31.22 -45.57
CA LEU A 12 30.74 -31.34 -44.10
C LEU A 12 31.38 -30.13 -43.40
N THR A 13 32.48 -29.59 -43.94
CA THR A 13 33.13 -28.38 -43.39
C THR A 13 32.31 -27.12 -43.64
N ILE A 14 31.64 -27.00 -44.79
CA ILE A 14 30.73 -25.88 -45.06
C ILE A 14 29.49 -25.96 -44.15
N ALA A 15 28.94 -27.15 -43.88
CA ALA A 15 27.80 -27.32 -42.98
C ALA A 15 28.12 -26.95 -41.52
N MET A 16 29.34 -27.19 -41.05
CA MET A 16 29.81 -26.80 -39.71
C MET A 16 30.00 -25.29 -39.53
N LEU A 17 30.20 -24.52 -40.61
CA LEU A 17 30.40 -23.07 -40.56
C LEU A 17 29.09 -22.26 -40.51
N ILE A 18 27.94 -22.91 -40.71
CA ILE A 18 26.62 -22.25 -40.76
C ILE A 18 25.91 -22.29 -39.37
N ILE A 19 26.44 -23.04 -38.39
CA ILE A 19 25.72 -23.36 -37.14
C ILE A 19 25.87 -22.30 -36.02
N ASP A 20 26.73 -21.27 -36.19
CA ASP A 20 27.08 -20.37 -35.08
C ASP A 20 26.44 -18.97 -35.12
N VAL A 21 25.50 -18.69 -36.02
CA VAL A 21 24.96 -17.32 -36.20
C VAL A 21 23.75 -16.95 -35.33
N ASP A 22 23.18 -17.86 -34.55
CA ASP A 22 21.95 -17.59 -33.78
C ASP A 22 22.18 -17.12 -32.33
N SER A 23 23.43 -17.05 -31.84
CA SER A 23 23.72 -16.77 -30.42
C SER A 23 23.87 -15.27 -30.08
N PHE A 24 23.93 -14.38 -31.08
CA PHE A 24 24.24 -12.96 -30.84
C PHE A 24 23.00 -12.07 -30.64
N MET A 25 21.83 -12.42 -31.19
CA MET A 25 20.62 -11.59 -31.07
C MET A 25 19.84 -11.79 -29.76
N PHE A 26 20.09 -12.87 -29.01
CA PHE A 26 19.38 -13.15 -27.74
C PHE A 26 20.06 -12.58 -26.49
N ASN A 27 21.25 -11.98 -26.60
CA ASN A 27 22.03 -11.53 -25.43
C ASN A 27 21.82 -10.03 -25.09
N PHE A 28 21.12 -9.26 -25.93
CA PHE A 28 20.90 -7.83 -25.68
C PHE A 28 19.79 -7.52 -24.66
N ASN A 29 19.08 -8.54 -24.16
CA ASN A 29 18.02 -8.38 -23.16
C ASN A 29 18.36 -8.98 -21.77
N GLN A 30 19.61 -9.43 -21.58
CA GLN A 30 20.07 -10.05 -20.33
C GLN A 30 20.73 -9.04 -19.35
N GLN A 31 20.90 -7.76 -19.72
CA GLN A 31 21.58 -6.75 -18.88
C GLN A 31 20.66 -5.85 -18.02
N GLN A 32 19.38 -6.19 -17.83
CA GLN A 32 18.51 -5.47 -16.89
C GLN A 32 17.79 -6.35 -15.85
N GLN A 33 18.38 -7.48 -15.46
CA GLN A 33 18.07 -8.08 -14.16
C GLN A 33 19.09 -7.64 -13.10
N GLN A 34 19.24 -6.33 -12.92
CA GLN A 34 19.36 -5.87 -11.55
C GLN A 34 18.00 -6.14 -10.92
N GLN A 35 17.88 -7.27 -10.25
CA GLN A 35 16.90 -7.43 -9.18
C GLN A 35 17.19 -6.29 -8.19
N GLN A 36 16.59 -5.14 -8.42
CA GLN A 36 16.10 -4.34 -7.33
C GLN A 36 15.30 -5.33 -6.48
N GLN A 37 15.87 -5.72 -5.34
CA GLN A 37 15.11 -6.13 -4.18
C GLN A 37 14.12 -5.00 -3.91
N ARG A 38 13.01 -4.96 -4.67
CA ARG A 38 11.82 -4.32 -4.18
C ARG A 38 11.50 -5.10 -2.91
N PRO A 39 11.43 -4.45 -1.74
CA PRO A 39 10.97 -5.12 -0.55
C PRO A 39 9.67 -5.83 -0.93
N LYS A 40 9.64 -7.16 -0.81
CA LYS A 40 8.43 -7.93 -1.04
C LYS A 40 7.44 -7.37 -0.04
N LEU A 41 6.38 -6.71 -0.52
CA LEU A 41 5.35 -6.18 0.35
C LEU A 41 4.71 -7.39 1.03
N GLU A 42 5.04 -7.60 2.29
CA GLU A 42 4.43 -8.61 3.16
C GLU A 42 2.90 -8.49 3.06
N PRO A 43 2.17 -9.58 2.81
CA PRO A 43 0.71 -9.59 2.85
C PRO A 43 0.18 -8.98 4.15
N TYR A 44 -0.98 -8.30 4.09
CA TYR A 44 -1.56 -7.65 5.28
C TYR A 44 -1.82 -8.65 6.41
N GLU A 45 -2.31 -9.84 6.09
CA GLU A 45 -2.58 -10.90 7.04
C GLU A 45 -1.32 -11.32 7.79
N ASP A 46 -0.22 -11.56 7.06
CA ASP A 46 1.08 -11.93 7.65
C ASP A 46 1.57 -10.83 8.62
N ARG A 47 1.44 -9.55 8.26
CA ARG A 47 1.80 -8.43 9.16
C ARG A 47 0.96 -8.35 10.44
N VAL A 48 -0.28 -8.86 10.41
CA VAL A 48 -1.16 -8.93 11.58
C VAL A 48 -0.78 -10.13 12.45
N LEU A 49 -0.51 -11.28 11.83
CA LEU A 49 -0.17 -12.54 12.51
C LEU A 49 1.22 -12.50 13.15
N ASP A 50 2.18 -11.89 12.49
CA ASP A 50 3.59 -11.81 12.94
C ASP A 50 3.84 -10.61 13.88
N ASN A 51 2.79 -9.92 14.31
CA ASN A 51 2.91 -8.75 15.18
C ASN A 51 3.16 -9.15 16.65
N GLU A 52 4.13 -8.52 17.30
CA GLU A 52 4.48 -8.80 18.71
C GLU A 52 3.61 -8.07 19.75
N CYS A 53 2.50 -7.44 19.33
CA CYS A 53 1.63 -6.68 20.22
C CYS A 53 0.96 -7.58 21.28
N LYS A 54 1.17 -7.24 22.55
CA LYS A 54 0.59 -7.95 23.70
C LYS A 54 -0.78 -7.43 24.14
N ASN A 55 -1.15 -6.24 23.67
CA ASN A 55 -2.40 -5.55 24.02
C ASN A 55 -3.38 -5.63 22.83
N TYR A 56 -4.01 -4.52 22.47
CA TYR A 56 -4.89 -4.44 21.31
C TYR A 56 -4.11 -3.98 20.07
N LEU A 57 -4.07 -4.82 19.04
CA LEU A 57 -3.52 -4.46 17.74
C LEU A 57 -4.60 -3.77 16.90
N CYS A 58 -4.36 -2.52 16.50
CA CYS A 58 -5.29 -1.78 15.65
C CYS A 58 -5.35 -2.40 14.25
N PRO A 59 -6.53 -2.83 13.76
CA PRO A 59 -6.62 -3.57 12.50
C PRO A 59 -6.16 -2.73 11.30
N VAL A 60 -6.41 -1.42 11.31
CA VAL A 60 -6.07 -0.58 10.15
C VAL A 60 -4.63 -0.08 10.22
N THR A 61 -4.20 0.44 11.38
CA THR A 61 -2.89 1.09 11.53
C THR A 61 -1.77 0.14 11.96
N LEU A 62 -2.11 -1.07 12.42
CA LEU A 62 -1.20 -2.04 13.03
C LEU A 62 -0.45 -1.50 14.25
N GLU A 63 -1.02 -0.49 14.90
CA GLU A 63 -0.47 0.12 16.11
C GLU A 63 -0.90 -0.68 17.35
N CYS A 64 0.04 -0.92 18.26
CA CYS A 64 -0.22 -1.63 19.50
C CYS A 64 -0.64 -0.66 20.59
N VAL A 65 -1.89 -0.72 21.03
CA VAL A 65 -2.50 0.21 21.99
C VAL A 65 -3.12 -0.53 23.17
N LEU A 66 -3.48 0.19 24.24
CA LEU A 66 -4.04 -0.43 25.44
C LEU A 66 -5.47 -0.97 25.21
N SER A 67 -6.29 -0.22 24.48
CA SER A 67 -7.69 -0.57 24.21
C SER A 67 -8.11 -0.22 22.78
N LYS A 68 -9.21 -0.82 22.30
CA LYS A 68 -9.76 -0.54 20.95
C LYS A 68 -10.01 0.95 20.72
N SER A 69 -10.46 1.68 21.73
CA SER A 69 -10.73 3.12 21.66
C SER A 69 -9.47 3.98 21.53
N ASP A 70 -8.28 3.44 21.79
CA ASP A 70 -7.01 4.17 21.65
C ASP A 70 -6.49 4.18 20.21
N CYS A 71 -7.04 3.33 19.34
CA CYS A 71 -6.60 3.26 17.95
C CYS A 71 -6.69 4.62 17.24
N PRO A 72 -5.63 5.05 16.55
CA PRO A 72 -5.68 6.27 15.76
C PRO A 72 -6.44 6.02 14.46
N CYS A 73 -6.95 7.11 13.89
CA CYS A 73 -7.44 7.07 12.52
C CYS A 73 -6.29 6.89 11.54
N PRO A 74 -6.47 6.16 10.43
CA PRO A 74 -5.39 5.88 9.47
C PRO A 74 -4.83 7.14 8.82
N PHE A 75 -5.63 8.22 8.72
CA PHE A 75 -5.20 9.49 8.15
C PHE A 75 -5.46 10.64 9.11
N PRO A 76 -4.70 10.77 10.22
CA PRO A 76 -5.02 11.72 11.30
C PRO A 76 -4.98 13.19 10.86
N LYS A 77 -4.28 13.50 9.75
CA LYS A 77 -4.24 14.84 9.18
C LYS A 77 -5.53 15.23 8.46
N SER A 78 -6.26 14.27 7.88
CA SER A 78 -7.46 14.49 7.07
C SER A 78 -8.72 13.86 7.66
N GLN A 79 -8.62 13.24 8.82
CA GLN A 79 -9.73 12.58 9.51
C GLN A 79 -9.91 13.11 10.93
N LEU A 80 -11.15 13.02 11.41
CA LEU A 80 -11.53 13.21 12.81
C LEU A 80 -11.83 11.85 13.43
N LYS A 81 -11.37 11.66 14.67
CA LYS A 81 -11.72 10.52 15.52
C LYS A 81 -12.89 10.90 16.40
N CYS A 82 -14.08 10.37 16.10
CA CYS A 82 -15.29 10.62 16.86
C CYS A 82 -15.52 9.50 17.86
N ILE A 83 -15.81 9.86 19.12
CA ILE A 83 -16.13 8.89 20.18
C ILE A 83 -17.65 8.77 20.26
N LEU A 84 -18.16 7.55 20.10
CA LEU A 84 -19.58 7.24 20.19
C LEU A 84 -20.00 7.00 21.66
N PRO A 85 -21.30 7.09 21.99
CA PRO A 85 -21.79 6.90 23.36
C PRO A 85 -21.50 5.52 23.98
N ASN A 86 -21.25 4.50 23.16
CA ASN A 86 -20.86 3.15 23.59
C ASN A 86 -19.33 2.97 23.71
N GLU A 87 -18.58 4.07 23.78
CA GLU A 87 -17.11 4.09 23.86
C GLU A 87 -16.40 3.55 22.60
N GLU A 88 -17.14 3.27 21.52
CA GLU A 88 -16.54 2.96 20.23
C GLU A 88 -16.05 4.22 19.52
N THR A 89 -15.03 4.07 18.68
CA THR A 89 -14.46 5.18 17.93
C THR A 89 -14.67 5.01 16.44
N MET A 90 -15.07 6.08 15.77
CA MET A 90 -15.26 6.12 14.31
C MET A 90 -14.39 7.20 13.69
N CYS A 91 -13.81 6.89 12.53
CA CYS A 91 -13.02 7.84 11.75
C CYS A 91 -13.83 8.37 10.58
N ILE A 92 -13.98 9.70 10.51
CA ILE A 92 -14.63 10.39 9.39
C ILE A 92 -13.65 11.37 8.76
N SER A 93 -13.84 11.75 7.50
CA SER A 93 -13.04 12.82 6.91
C SER A 93 -13.34 14.16 7.60
N LYS A 94 -12.32 14.99 7.82
CA LYS A 94 -12.51 16.40 8.20
C LYS A 94 -13.42 17.08 7.18
N PRO A 95 -14.38 17.93 7.60
CA PRO A 95 -15.23 18.66 6.67
C PRO A 95 -14.42 19.56 5.73
N ALA A 96 -14.73 19.51 4.44
CA ALA A 96 -14.09 20.33 3.43
C ALA A 96 -14.75 21.72 3.38
N THR A 97 -14.07 22.75 3.89
CA THR A 97 -14.53 24.14 3.87
C THR A 97 -13.41 25.11 3.50
N HIS A 98 -13.79 26.23 2.89
CA HIS A 98 -12.87 27.33 2.58
C HIS A 98 -12.71 28.30 3.77
N ASP A 99 -13.50 28.13 4.83
CA ASP A 99 -13.38 28.94 6.04
C ASP A 99 -12.18 28.49 6.88
N GLN A 100 -11.14 29.33 6.90
CA GLN A 100 -9.92 29.06 7.66
C GLN A 100 -10.14 28.97 9.16
N LYS A 101 -11.13 29.66 9.73
CA LYS A 101 -11.43 29.58 11.17
C LYS A 101 -11.98 28.21 11.51
N ILE A 102 -12.87 27.69 10.67
CA ILE A 102 -13.43 26.35 10.83
C ILE A 102 -12.35 25.28 10.62
N ASN A 103 -11.49 25.43 9.60
CA ASN A 103 -10.38 24.51 9.39
C ASN A 103 -9.45 24.42 10.61
N LYS A 104 -9.16 25.55 11.26
CA LYS A 104 -8.36 25.57 12.50
C LYS A 104 -8.99 24.78 13.64
N ILE A 105 -10.32 24.75 13.74
CA ILE A 105 -11.02 23.91 14.74
C ILE A 105 -10.76 22.44 14.44
N TYR A 106 -10.90 22.01 13.18
CA TYR A 106 -10.69 20.61 12.81
C TYR A 106 -9.22 20.17 12.80
N ASP A 107 -8.29 21.11 12.68
CA ASP A 107 -6.86 20.84 12.80
C ASP A 107 -6.38 20.72 14.25
N ASP A 108 -7.18 21.20 15.20
CA ASP A 108 -6.93 21.00 16.63
C ASP A 108 -7.34 19.58 17.07
N PRO A 109 -6.44 18.81 17.69
CA PRO A 109 -6.70 17.41 18.07
C PRO A 109 -7.69 17.26 19.23
N VAL A 110 -7.98 18.33 19.97
CA VAL A 110 -8.90 18.35 21.12
C VAL A 110 -10.25 18.95 20.73
N GLU A 111 -10.24 20.06 20.01
CA GLU A 111 -11.46 20.79 19.64
C GLU A 111 -12.14 20.16 18.42
N GLY A 112 -11.39 19.67 17.43
CA GLY A 112 -11.94 19.04 16.23
C GLY A 112 -12.89 17.88 16.52
N PRO A 113 -12.49 16.89 17.35
CA PRO A 113 -13.36 15.80 17.78
C PRO A 113 -14.62 16.21 18.58
N LYS A 114 -14.62 17.41 19.19
CA LYS A 114 -15.74 17.96 19.96
C LYS A 114 -16.64 18.89 19.14
N ALA A 115 -16.23 19.22 17.92
CA ALA A 115 -16.94 20.16 17.08
C ALA A 115 -18.33 19.63 16.69
N HIS A 116 -19.30 20.54 16.74
CA HIS A 116 -20.66 20.32 16.28
C HIS A 116 -21.17 21.60 15.60
N ILE A 117 -20.75 21.80 14.35
CA ILE A 117 -21.07 22.98 13.55
C ILE A 117 -22.25 22.64 12.64
N LYS A 118 -23.31 23.45 12.73
CA LYS A 118 -24.53 23.26 11.92
C LYS A 118 -24.19 23.19 10.43
N GLY A 119 -24.63 22.10 9.78
CA GLY A 119 -24.42 21.87 8.35
C GLY A 119 -23.06 21.26 8.00
N MET A 120 -22.21 20.97 8.98
CA MET A 120 -20.94 20.26 8.78
C MET A 120 -21.10 18.78 9.12
N ARG A 121 -20.41 17.90 8.38
CA ARG A 121 -20.31 16.47 8.69
C ARG A 121 -19.15 16.22 9.63
N ASP A 122 -19.22 16.80 10.82
CA ASP A 122 -18.24 16.63 11.91
C ASP A 122 -18.71 15.57 12.93
N CYS A 123 -17.98 15.44 14.05
CA CYS A 123 -18.33 14.47 15.08
C CYS A 123 -19.68 14.76 15.75
N GLY A 124 -20.08 16.03 15.85
CA GLY A 124 -21.42 16.40 16.31
C GLY A 124 -22.52 15.83 15.41
N TRP A 125 -22.36 15.98 14.08
CA TRP A 125 -23.27 15.36 13.12
C TRP A 125 -23.30 13.84 13.21
N VAL A 126 -22.16 13.19 13.44
CA VAL A 126 -22.10 11.73 13.65
C VAL A 126 -22.88 11.33 14.91
N LEU A 127 -22.73 12.08 16.01
CA LEU A 127 -23.44 11.80 17.26
C LEU A 127 -24.96 11.99 17.11
N ASP A 128 -25.40 13.01 16.41
CA ASP A 128 -26.81 13.20 16.09
C ASP A 128 -27.35 12.05 15.24
N THR A 129 -26.61 11.65 14.21
CA THR A 129 -26.98 10.51 13.35
C THR A 129 -27.05 9.21 14.15
N TYR A 130 -26.08 8.96 15.03
CA TYR A 130 -26.08 7.81 15.94
C TYR A 130 -27.30 7.81 16.87
N ALA A 131 -27.72 8.98 17.33
CA ALA A 131 -28.89 9.17 18.18
C ALA A 131 -30.23 9.16 17.40
N GLY A 132 -30.21 9.07 16.07
CA GLY A 132 -31.40 9.10 15.21
C GLY A 132 -32.05 10.48 15.08
N LYS A 133 -31.26 11.56 15.19
CA LYS A 133 -31.71 12.95 15.06
C LYS A 133 -31.48 13.52 13.67
#